data_AF-A0A3N5W650-F1
#
_entry.id   AF-A0A3N5W650-F1
#
_cell.length_a   1.000
_cell.length_b   1.000
_cell.length_c   1.000
_cell.angle_alpha   90.00
_cell.angle_beta   90.00
_cell.angle_gamma   90.00
#
_symmetry.space_group_name_H-M   'P 1'
#
loop_
_entity.id
_entity.type
_entity.pdbx_description
1 polymer ?
#
loop_
_entity_poly.entity_id
_entity_poly.type
_entity_poly.pdbx_seq_one_letter_code
_entity_poly.pdbx_strand_id
1 'polypeptide(L)'
;MRRAFAHSAEYLPSATDAEPVFGALAPEMSRRARSLVVWATLKAYGRRGLGEIVEHDLELARYLSRRVEDAPDLEPLARVPLNVVCFRYNPGSSSEEGLNIINRKLGSALLADGRVLVGTTTFQGKVGLRPAIVNWRTRPEDIDILVEVVRELGARITASSPPS
;
A
#
# COMPACT_ATOMS: atom_id res chain seq x y z
N MET A 1 23.89 11.21 -15.97
CA MET A 1 23.08 10.05 -16.45
C MET A 1 23.41 9.64 -17.89
N ARG A 2 23.34 10.53 -18.91
CA ARG A 2 23.67 10.19 -20.33
C ARG A 2 24.97 9.39 -20.52
N ARG A 3 26.07 9.77 -19.85
CA ARG A 3 27.38 9.10 -19.99
C ARG A 3 27.41 7.63 -19.53
N ALA A 4 26.50 7.24 -18.62
CA ALA A 4 26.48 5.90 -18.04
C ALA A 4 25.74 4.88 -18.91
N PHE A 5 24.82 5.35 -19.77
CA PHE A 5 24.04 4.51 -20.68
C PHE A 5 24.30 4.86 -22.14
N ALA A 6 25.38 5.58 -22.41
CA ALA A 6 25.80 5.89 -23.77
C ALA A 6 26.29 4.59 -24.45
N HIS A 7 25.67 4.25 -25.56
CA HIS A 7 26.08 3.15 -26.43
C HIS A 7 26.22 3.72 -27.84
N SER A 8 27.30 3.35 -28.52
CA SER A 8 27.59 3.80 -29.88
C SER A 8 27.58 2.62 -30.83
N ALA A 9 26.84 2.76 -31.93
CA ALA A 9 26.91 1.88 -33.09
C ALA A 9 26.62 2.74 -34.33
N GLU A 10 27.16 2.39 -35.49
CA GLU A 10 27.05 3.21 -36.70
C GLU A 10 25.60 3.44 -37.18
N TYR A 11 24.67 2.56 -36.79
CA TYR A 11 23.26 2.67 -37.12
C TYR A 11 22.44 3.47 -36.08
N LEU A 12 23.06 3.93 -34.99
CA LEU A 12 22.38 4.68 -33.94
C LEU A 12 22.52 6.19 -34.15
N PRO A 13 21.49 6.98 -33.80
CA PRO A 13 21.58 8.44 -33.86
C PRO A 13 22.70 8.94 -32.95
N SER A 14 23.36 10.01 -33.37
CA SER A 14 24.47 10.58 -32.62
C SER A 14 23.96 11.22 -31.32
N ALA A 15 24.78 11.16 -30.27
CA ALA A 15 24.50 11.88 -29.03
C ALA A 15 24.47 13.42 -29.20
N THR A 16 24.91 13.92 -30.36
CA THR A 16 24.89 15.33 -30.77
C THR A 16 23.64 15.72 -31.57
N ASP A 17 22.75 14.78 -31.88
CA ASP A 17 21.52 15.10 -32.61
C ASP A 17 20.56 15.94 -31.75
N ALA A 18 19.77 16.79 -32.41
CA ALA A 18 18.88 17.76 -31.74
C ALA A 18 17.77 17.09 -30.92
N GLU A 19 17.28 15.93 -31.37
CA GLU A 19 16.26 15.15 -30.68
C GLU A 19 16.90 14.17 -29.69
N PRO A 20 16.35 14.04 -28.47
CA PRO A 20 16.91 13.15 -27.46
C PRO A 20 16.77 11.68 -27.85
N VAL A 21 17.91 10.98 -27.94
CA VAL A 21 17.95 9.51 -28.05
C VAL A 21 17.58 8.90 -26.70
N PHE A 22 16.30 8.61 -26.48
CA PHE A 22 15.83 8.11 -25.18
C PHE A 22 16.44 6.75 -24.78
N GLY A 23 16.88 5.92 -25.74
CA GLY A 23 17.60 4.67 -25.46
C GLY A 23 18.99 4.88 -24.87
N ALA A 24 19.58 6.08 -25.01
CA ALA A 24 20.84 6.45 -24.37
C ALA A 24 20.65 7.06 -22.96
N LEU A 25 19.42 7.05 -22.44
CA LEU A 25 19.06 7.58 -21.11
C LEU A 25 18.69 6.47 -20.11
N ALA A 26 18.57 5.23 -20.57
CA ALA A 26 18.16 4.09 -19.76
C ALA A 26 18.85 2.80 -20.26
N PRO A 27 18.85 1.71 -19.47
CA PRO A 27 19.41 0.42 -19.90
C PRO A 27 18.67 -0.21 -21.10
N GLU A 28 17.41 0.16 -21.33
CA GLU A 28 16.58 -0.39 -22.40
C GLU A 28 16.75 0.41 -23.71
N MET A 29 17.15 -0.27 -24.78
CA MET A 29 17.16 0.27 -26.15
C MET A 29 15.75 0.26 -26.75
N SER A 30 15.21 -0.94 -27.04
CA SER A 30 13.81 -1.11 -27.45
C SER A 30 12.91 -1.15 -26.21
N ARG A 31 11.86 -0.32 -26.19
CA ARG A 31 10.92 -0.23 -25.06
C ARG A 31 9.50 0.07 -25.51
N ARG A 32 8.52 -0.36 -24.70
CA ARG A 32 7.10 -0.01 -24.90
C ARG A 32 6.89 1.50 -24.73
N ALA A 33 5.87 2.04 -25.42
CA ALA A 33 5.44 3.43 -25.31
C ALA A 33 4.73 3.71 -23.96
N ARG A 34 5.45 3.57 -22.83
CA ARG A 34 4.93 3.79 -21.46
C ARG A 34 4.35 5.20 -21.26
N SER A 35 4.85 6.19 -22.00
CA SER A 35 4.35 7.56 -22.00
C SER A 35 2.93 7.69 -22.52
N LEU A 36 2.49 6.80 -23.43
CA LEU A 36 1.15 6.89 -24.01
C LEU A 36 0.07 6.67 -22.95
N VAL A 37 0.26 5.71 -22.05
CA VAL A 37 -0.68 5.45 -20.94
C VAL A 37 -0.74 6.64 -20.00
N VAL A 38 0.40 7.22 -19.63
CA VAL A 38 0.46 8.41 -18.77
C VAL A 38 -0.22 9.61 -19.44
N TRP A 39 0.07 9.85 -20.72
CA TRP A 39 -0.55 10.93 -21.49
C TRP A 39 -2.07 10.74 -21.61
N ALA A 40 -2.53 9.53 -21.93
CA ALA A 40 -3.95 9.22 -22.05
C ALA A 40 -4.69 9.45 -20.72
N THR A 41 -4.11 9.01 -19.60
CA THR A 41 -4.65 9.25 -18.25
C THR A 41 -4.73 10.75 -17.93
N LEU A 42 -3.67 11.51 -18.21
CA LEU A 42 -3.66 12.97 -18.01
C LEU A 42 -4.68 13.67 -18.90
N LYS A 43 -4.86 13.21 -20.15
CA LYS A 43 -5.86 13.76 -21.07
C LYS A 43 -7.29 13.44 -20.65
N ALA A 44 -7.55 12.26 -20.12
CA ALA A 44 -8.88 11.82 -19.69
C ALA A 44 -9.33 12.50 -18.39
N TYR A 45 -8.48 12.54 -17.36
CA TYR A 45 -8.85 13.02 -16.02
C TYR A 45 -8.35 14.43 -15.73
N GLY A 46 -7.36 14.91 -16.47
CA GLY A 46 -6.69 16.17 -16.17
C GLY A 46 -5.90 16.12 -14.86
N ARG A 47 -5.16 17.20 -14.59
CA ARG A 47 -4.42 17.34 -13.33
C ARG A 47 -5.34 17.39 -12.10
N ARG A 48 -6.50 18.06 -12.23
CA ARG A 48 -7.47 18.19 -11.15
C ARG A 48 -8.09 16.84 -10.76
N GLY A 49 -8.58 16.07 -11.73
CA GLY A 49 -9.21 14.77 -11.44
C GLY A 49 -8.24 13.77 -10.83
N LEU A 50 -6.97 13.77 -11.26
CA LEU A 50 -5.94 12.95 -10.60
C LEU A 50 -5.63 13.42 -9.18
N GLY A 51 -5.65 14.75 -8.93
CA GLY A 51 -5.53 15.31 -7.59
C GLY A 51 -6.67 14.83 -6.67
N GLU A 52 -7.90 14.90 -7.15
CA GLU A 52 -9.11 14.46 -6.41
C GLU A 52 -9.04 12.97 -6.03
N ILE A 53 -8.55 12.11 -6.92
CA ILE A 53 -8.35 10.67 -6.62
C ILE A 53 -7.34 10.48 -5.49
N VAL A 54 -6.20 11.18 -5.55
CA VAL A 54 -5.17 11.09 -4.51
C VAL A 54 -5.68 11.64 -3.18
N GLU A 55 -6.37 12.78 -3.19
CA GLU A 55 -6.94 13.39 -2.00
C GLU A 55 -7.97 12.47 -1.33
N HIS A 56 -8.84 11.82 -2.12
CA HIS A 56 -9.79 10.81 -1.63
C HIS A 56 -9.10 9.64 -0.93
N ASP A 57 -8.06 9.06 -1.55
CA ASP A 57 -7.29 7.95 -0.94
C ASP A 57 -6.62 8.39 0.39
N LEU A 58 -6.14 9.63 0.46
CA LEU A 58 -5.57 10.21 1.69
C LEU A 58 -6.63 10.42 2.77
N GLU A 59 -7.83 10.87 2.41
CA GLU A 59 -8.95 11.03 3.34
C GLU A 59 -9.40 9.70 3.93
N LEU A 60 -9.49 8.65 3.11
CA LEU A 60 -9.80 7.30 3.57
C LEU A 60 -8.72 6.72 4.47
N ALA A 61 -7.44 6.95 4.18
CA ALA A 61 -6.36 6.51 5.06
C ALA A 61 -6.41 7.23 6.43
N ARG A 62 -6.71 8.54 6.45
CA ARG A 62 -6.94 9.27 7.71
C ARG A 62 -8.18 8.78 8.43
N TYR A 63 -9.25 8.41 7.72
CA TYR A 63 -10.43 7.81 8.29
C TYR A 63 -10.10 6.49 8.97
N LEU A 64 -9.41 5.58 8.28
CA LEU A 64 -8.93 4.33 8.87
C LEU A 64 -8.05 4.57 10.10
N SER A 65 -7.13 5.53 10.07
CA SER A 65 -6.30 5.88 11.25
C SER A 65 -7.17 6.21 12.47
N ARG A 66 -8.20 7.05 12.29
CA ARG A 66 -9.15 7.39 13.37
C ARG A 66 -9.90 6.15 13.86
N ARG A 67 -10.40 5.31 12.95
CA ARG A 67 -11.11 4.08 13.33
C ARG A 67 -10.23 3.12 14.14
N VAL A 68 -8.92 3.07 13.83
CA VAL A 68 -7.93 2.29 14.60
C VAL A 68 -7.68 2.94 15.97
N GLU A 69 -7.48 4.25 16.03
CA GLU A 69 -7.25 4.99 17.28
C GLU A 69 -8.44 4.92 18.24
N ASP A 70 -9.68 4.90 17.72
CA ASP A 70 -10.91 4.82 18.50
C ASP A 70 -11.22 3.38 18.99
N ALA A 71 -10.56 2.36 18.44
CA ALA A 71 -10.81 0.97 18.77
C ALA A 71 -9.91 0.49 19.92
N PRO A 72 -10.47 0.01 21.04
CA PRO A 72 -9.68 -0.39 22.22
C PRO A 72 -8.83 -1.65 22.01
N ASP A 73 -9.14 -2.43 20.98
CA ASP A 73 -8.51 -3.69 20.60
C ASP A 73 -7.56 -3.56 19.40
N LEU A 74 -7.28 -2.34 18.94
CA LEU A 74 -6.33 -2.05 17.87
C LEU A 74 -5.23 -1.10 18.35
N GLU A 75 -4.02 -1.28 17.81
CA GLU A 75 -2.86 -0.46 18.12
C GLU A 75 -2.26 0.13 16.83
N PRO A 76 -2.22 1.47 16.66
CA PRO A 76 -1.45 2.11 15.60
C PRO A 76 0.06 1.83 15.76
N LEU A 77 0.73 1.45 14.67
CA LEU A 77 2.17 1.17 14.66
C LEU A 77 3.02 2.31 14.09
N ALA A 78 2.42 3.17 13.28
CA ALA A 78 3.11 4.32 12.68
C ALA A 78 2.13 5.47 12.42
N ARG A 79 2.66 6.69 12.28
CA ARG A 79 1.88 7.83 11.78
C ARG A 79 1.48 7.60 10.33
N VAL A 80 0.41 8.26 9.88
CA VAL A 80 -0.17 8.13 8.54
C VAL A 80 0.11 9.40 7.71
N PRO A 81 1.30 9.54 7.10
CA PRO A 81 1.63 10.72 6.30
C PRO A 81 0.98 10.70 4.90
N LEU A 82 0.59 9.52 4.42
CA LEU A 82 0.04 9.26 3.07
C LEU A 82 -1.10 8.23 3.16
N ASN A 83 -1.29 7.43 2.10
CA ASN A 83 -2.39 6.50 1.92
C ASN A 83 -2.17 5.09 2.52
N VAL A 84 -1.22 4.95 3.44
CA VAL A 84 -0.87 3.66 4.06
C VAL A 84 -0.99 3.77 5.57
N VAL A 85 -1.75 2.86 6.17
CA VAL A 85 -1.94 2.78 7.62
C VAL A 85 -1.29 1.50 8.12
N CYS A 86 -0.46 1.59 9.15
CA CYS A 86 0.14 0.41 9.81
C CYS A 86 -0.44 0.30 11.22
N PHE A 87 -1.08 -0.84 11.52
CA PHE A 87 -1.67 -1.11 12.83
C PHE A 87 -1.70 -2.61 13.11
N ARG A 88 -2.00 -3.01 14.33
CA ARG A 88 -2.15 -4.42 14.70
C ARG A 88 -3.37 -4.63 15.60
N TYR A 89 -3.88 -5.85 15.64
CA TYR A 89 -4.84 -6.26 16.65
C TYR A 89 -4.11 -6.48 17.97
N ASN A 90 -4.59 -5.87 19.05
CA ASN A 90 -4.02 -5.94 20.39
C ASN A 90 -5.15 -6.04 21.44
N PRO A 91 -5.46 -7.23 21.96
CA PRO A 91 -6.51 -7.42 22.97
C PRO A 91 -6.10 -6.96 24.38
N GLY A 92 -4.91 -6.36 24.56
CA GLY A 92 -4.41 -5.83 25.83
C GLY A 92 -3.79 -6.85 26.79
N SER A 93 -4.01 -8.16 26.59
CA SER A 93 -3.59 -9.23 27.50
C SER A 93 -2.43 -10.10 26.99
N SER A 94 -1.75 -9.71 25.91
CA SER A 94 -0.72 -10.52 25.25
C SER A 94 0.67 -9.87 25.31
N SER A 95 1.72 -10.70 25.43
CA SER A 95 3.11 -10.28 25.27
C SER A 95 3.40 -9.84 23.83
N GLU A 96 4.49 -9.11 23.59
CA GLU A 96 4.88 -8.69 22.23
C GLU A 96 5.04 -9.87 21.26
N GLU A 97 5.63 -10.98 21.69
CA GLU A 97 5.73 -12.18 20.83
C GLU A 97 4.36 -12.84 20.63
N GLY A 98 3.50 -12.85 21.66
CA GLY A 98 2.11 -13.28 21.53
C GLY A 98 1.34 -12.45 20.49
N LEU A 99 1.48 -11.13 20.54
CA LEU A 99 0.90 -10.20 19.55
C LEU A 99 1.45 -10.47 18.14
N ASN A 100 2.73 -10.76 18.00
CA ASN A 100 3.33 -11.12 16.73
C ASN A 100 2.73 -12.42 16.15
N ILE A 101 2.55 -13.44 17.00
CA ILE A 101 1.91 -14.71 16.60
C ILE A 101 0.45 -14.49 16.20
N ILE A 102 -0.31 -13.75 17.01
CA ILE A 102 -1.73 -13.43 16.74
C ILE A 102 -1.86 -12.70 15.40
N ASN A 103 -1.06 -11.65 15.17
CA ASN A 103 -1.17 -10.85 13.95
C ASN A 103 -0.67 -11.58 12.70
N ARG A 104 0.29 -12.50 12.82
CA ARG A 104 0.64 -13.42 11.71
C ARG A 104 -0.54 -14.33 11.35
N LYS A 105 -1.18 -14.95 12.34
CA LYS A 105 -2.37 -15.79 12.13
C LYS A 105 -3.53 -14.99 11.54
N LEU A 106 -3.73 -13.77 12.03
CA LEU A 106 -4.77 -12.85 11.55
C LEU A 106 -4.56 -12.47 10.09
N GLY A 107 -3.33 -12.17 9.68
CA GLY A 107 -3.01 -11.94 8.26
C GLY A 107 -3.43 -13.11 7.37
N SER A 108 -3.05 -14.34 7.74
CA SER A 108 -3.45 -15.54 7.00
C SER A 108 -4.97 -15.75 7.01
N ALA A 109 -5.63 -15.49 8.13
CA ALA A 109 -7.08 -15.62 8.26
C ALA A 109 -7.83 -14.60 7.39
N LEU A 110 -7.37 -13.35 7.30
CA LEU A 110 -7.93 -12.31 6.43
C LEU A 110 -7.85 -12.73 4.96
N LEU A 111 -6.68 -13.23 4.53
CA LEU A 111 -6.50 -13.71 3.16
C LEU A 111 -7.39 -14.91 2.82
N ALA A 112 -7.63 -15.80 3.79
CA ALA A 112 -8.50 -16.95 3.62
C ALA A 112 -10.00 -16.57 3.65
N ASP A 113 -10.38 -15.58 4.46
CA ASP A 113 -11.75 -15.07 4.57
C ASP A 113 -12.19 -14.31 3.31
N GLY A 114 -11.30 -13.51 2.73
CA GLY A 114 -11.49 -12.91 1.40
C GLY A 114 -12.46 -11.72 1.35
N ARG A 115 -13.11 -11.33 2.46
CA ARG A 115 -13.90 -10.08 2.49
C ARG A 115 -13.05 -8.84 2.30
N VAL A 116 -11.81 -8.88 2.79
CA VAL A 116 -10.81 -7.80 2.65
C VAL A 116 -9.43 -8.37 2.34
N LEU A 117 -8.66 -7.66 1.52
CA LEU A 117 -7.31 -8.08 1.14
C LEU A 117 -6.26 -7.18 1.81
N VAL A 118 -5.75 -7.61 2.96
CA VAL A 118 -4.70 -6.89 3.69
C VAL A 118 -3.59 -7.85 4.12
N GLY A 119 -2.37 -7.56 3.68
CA GLY A 119 -1.18 -8.30 4.07
C GLY A 119 -0.57 -7.82 5.38
N THR A 120 0.26 -8.68 5.98
CA THR A 120 1.07 -8.34 7.15
C THR A 120 2.42 -7.74 6.77
N THR A 121 2.98 -6.95 7.66
CA THR A 121 4.36 -6.46 7.61
C THR A 121 5.00 -6.55 9.00
N THR A 122 6.32 -6.42 9.06
CA THR A 122 7.07 -6.28 10.32
C THR A 122 7.66 -4.89 10.38
N PHE A 123 7.27 -4.11 11.39
CA PHE A 123 7.78 -2.76 11.63
C PHE A 123 8.33 -2.68 13.05
N GLN A 124 9.62 -2.34 13.20
CA GLN A 124 10.30 -2.25 14.50
C GLN A 124 10.11 -3.51 15.37
N GLY A 125 10.16 -4.69 14.76
CA GLY A 125 9.96 -5.98 15.44
C GLY A 125 8.50 -6.34 15.76
N LYS A 126 7.54 -5.45 15.47
CA LYS A 126 6.10 -5.70 15.64
C LYS A 126 5.47 -6.14 14.32
N VAL A 127 4.75 -7.26 14.35
CA VAL A 127 3.93 -7.69 13.22
C VAL A 127 2.60 -6.95 13.25
N GLY A 128 2.21 -6.39 12.11
CA GLY A 128 0.93 -5.72 11.94
C GLY A 128 0.42 -5.80 10.52
N LEU A 129 -0.78 -5.26 10.31
CA LEU A 129 -1.44 -5.11 9.02
C LEU A 129 -1.02 -3.80 8.36
N ARG A 130 -0.90 -3.81 7.03
CA ARG A 130 -0.50 -2.64 6.23
C ARG A 130 -1.41 -2.45 5.01
N PRO A 131 -2.68 -2.05 5.18
CA PRO A 131 -3.50 -1.64 4.06
C PRO A 131 -2.92 -0.40 3.37
N ALA A 132 -2.90 -0.43 2.04
CA ALA A 132 -2.59 0.70 1.18
C ALA A 132 -3.85 1.06 0.39
N ILE A 133 -4.39 2.25 0.64
CA ILE A 133 -5.60 2.72 -0.05
C ILE A 133 -5.18 3.32 -1.37
N VAL A 134 -5.39 2.59 -2.47
CA VAL A 134 -4.97 2.97 -3.83
C VAL A 134 -6.06 2.75 -4.87
N ASN A 135 -7.19 2.18 -4.45
CA ASN A 135 -8.30 1.90 -5.34
C ASN A 135 -9.28 3.07 -5.24
N TRP A 136 -9.35 3.87 -6.30
CA TRP A 136 -10.24 5.04 -6.40
C TRP A 136 -11.73 4.72 -6.18
N ARG A 137 -12.13 3.44 -6.24
CA ARG A 137 -13.50 2.99 -5.99
C ARG A 137 -13.79 2.67 -4.53
N THR A 138 -12.76 2.61 -3.67
CA THR A 138 -12.93 2.37 -2.23
C THR A 138 -13.76 3.48 -1.63
N ARG A 139 -14.65 3.11 -0.71
CA ARG A 139 -15.52 4.03 0.02
C ARG A 139 -15.32 3.90 1.53
N PRO A 140 -15.82 4.85 2.34
CA PRO A 140 -15.73 4.75 3.79
C PRO A 140 -16.32 3.44 4.35
N GLU A 141 -17.37 2.91 3.73
CA GLU A 141 -18.00 1.66 4.17
C GLU A 141 -17.04 0.46 4.02
N ASP A 142 -16.17 0.46 3.00
CA ASP A 142 -15.15 -0.58 2.83
C ASP A 142 -14.10 -0.52 3.95
N ILE A 143 -13.82 0.67 4.48
CA ILE A 143 -12.93 0.87 5.63
C ILE A 143 -13.56 0.34 6.91
N ASP A 144 -14.86 0.59 7.10
CA ASP A 144 -15.59 0.06 8.25
C ASP A 144 -15.65 -1.47 8.21
N ILE A 145 -15.93 -2.07 7.04
CA ILE A 145 -15.85 -3.53 6.85
C ILE A 145 -14.46 -4.06 7.19
N LEU A 146 -13.39 -3.40 6.74
CA LEU A 146 -12.02 -3.80 7.09
C LEU A 146 -11.80 -3.85 8.60
N VAL A 147 -12.19 -2.80 9.32
CA VAL A 147 -12.01 -2.72 10.77
C VAL A 147 -12.85 -3.80 11.48
N GLU A 148 -14.10 -3.99 11.06
CA GLU A 148 -14.99 -5.01 11.62
C GLU A 148 -14.43 -6.43 11.41
N VAL A 149 -14.00 -6.77 10.20
CA VAL A 149 -13.45 -8.11 9.89
C VAL A 149 -12.15 -8.35 10.67
N VAL A 150 -11.28 -7.35 10.78
CA VAL A 150 -10.04 -7.47 11.56
C VAL A 150 -10.34 -7.79 13.03
N ARG A 151 -11.31 -7.10 13.63
CA ARG A 151 -11.70 -7.31 15.03
C ARG A 151 -12.42 -8.63 15.24
N GLU A 152 -13.33 -8.99 14.33
CA GLU A 152 -14.04 -10.29 14.34
C GLU A 152 -13.06 -11.46 14.32
N LEU A 153 -12.13 -11.47 13.36
CA LEU A 153 -11.15 -12.55 13.21
C LEU A 153 -10.10 -12.51 14.33
N GLY A 154 -9.66 -11.33 14.76
CA GLY A 154 -8.76 -11.14 15.89
C GLY A 154 -9.32 -11.77 17.17
N ALA A 155 -10.58 -11.46 17.49
CA ALA A 155 -11.27 -12.02 18.66
C ALA A 155 -11.40 -13.54 18.60
N ARG A 156 -11.73 -14.11 17.43
CA ARG A 156 -11.80 -15.57 17.23
C ARG A 156 -10.45 -16.24 17.45
N ILE A 157 -9.38 -15.68 16.91
CA ILE A 157 -8.02 -16.22 17.06
C ILE A 157 -7.60 -16.22 18.53
N THR A 158 -7.86 -15.14 19.26
CA THR A 158 -7.54 -15.04 20.68
C THR A 158 -8.38 -15.98 21.53
N ALA A 159 -9.68 -16.14 21.26
CA ALA A 159 -10.54 -17.08 21.99
C ALA A 159 -10.14 -18.55 21.79
N SER A 160 -9.54 -18.90 20.64
CA SER A 160 -9.07 -20.25 20.33
C SER A 160 -7.66 -20.57 20.83
N SER A 161 -6.93 -19.58 21.35
CA SER A 161 -5.57 -19.75 21.87
C SER A 161 -5.61 -19.78 23.41
N PRO A 162 -5.07 -20.80 24.09
CA PRO A 162 -5.07 -20.84 25.55
C PRO A 162 -4.28 -19.65 26.12
N PRO A 163 -4.65 -19.12 27.31
CA PRO A 163 -3.89 -18.03 27.93
C PRO A 163 -2.47 -18.53 28.21
N SER A 164 -1.48 -17.84 27.64
CA SER A 164 -0.05 -18.03 27.90
C SER A 164 0.36 -17.40 29.22
#